data_AF-A0A4P7W8R4-F1
#
_entry.id   AF-A0A4P7W8R4-F1
#
_cell.length_a   1.000
_cell.length_b   1.000
_cell.length_c   1.000
_cell.angle_alpha   90.00
_cell.angle_beta   90.00
_cell.angle_gamma   90.00
#
_symmetry.space_group_name_H-M   'P 1'
#
loop_
_entity.id
_entity.type
_entity.pdbx_description
1 polymer ?
#
loop_
_entity_poly.entity_id
_entity_poly.type
_entity_poly.pdbx_seq_one_letter_code
_entity_poly.pdbx_strand_id
1 'polypeptide(L)'
;MSFTKHNAWEKRFPELCHFFECYLNNMIFEELGQGETTEEITTLMVQNQFRTYSKKVLEQLSELIALIKKGKMDADQFLKEICSEKLYEYDHISTLEWFEIIEKILKENVPKRKKDPLDPDDFED
;
A
#
# COMPACT_ATOMS: atom_id res chain seq x y z
N MET A 1 3.33 -18.60 11.31
CA MET A 1 3.97 -17.28 11.06
C MET A 1 4.67 -16.83 12.33
N SER A 2 5.85 -16.22 12.24
CA SER A 2 6.59 -15.73 13.42
C SER A 2 6.08 -14.34 13.79
N PHE A 3 5.30 -14.23 14.87
CA PHE A 3 4.71 -12.97 15.38
C PHE A 3 5.72 -11.85 15.63
N THR A 4 7.01 -12.16 15.76
CA THR A 4 8.08 -11.17 16.01
C THR A 4 8.50 -10.38 14.77
N LYS A 5 8.34 -10.92 13.56
CA LYS A 5 8.77 -10.21 12.33
C LYS A 5 7.69 -9.28 11.77
N HIS A 6 6.43 -9.70 11.85
CA HIS A 6 5.28 -8.86 11.52
C HIS A 6 5.30 -7.55 12.32
N ASN A 7 5.49 -7.68 13.65
CA ASN A 7 5.71 -6.57 14.58
C ASN A 7 6.90 -5.65 14.23
N ALA A 8 7.90 -6.13 13.50
CA ALA A 8 9.05 -5.33 13.09
C ALA A 8 8.74 -4.51 11.83
N TRP A 9 7.95 -5.06 10.91
CA TRP A 9 7.49 -4.33 9.73
C TRP A 9 6.46 -3.27 10.08
N GLU A 10 5.49 -3.57 10.94
CA GLU A 10 4.51 -2.58 11.42
C GLU A 10 5.20 -1.39 12.13
N LYS A 11 6.34 -1.61 12.80
CA LYS A 11 7.11 -0.52 13.41
C LYS A 11 7.83 0.37 12.39
N ARG A 12 8.23 -0.19 11.26
CA ARG A 12 9.02 0.51 10.25
C ARG A 12 8.15 1.12 9.15
N PHE A 13 7.12 0.40 8.74
CA PHE A 13 6.21 0.76 7.67
C PHE A 13 4.74 0.61 8.11
N PRO A 14 4.29 1.32 9.17
CA PRO A 14 2.97 1.11 9.77
C PRO A 14 1.83 1.30 8.78
N GLU A 15 1.79 2.44 8.07
CA GLU A 15 0.73 2.73 7.11
C GLU A 15 0.78 1.80 5.89
N LEU A 16 1.98 1.37 5.47
CA LEU A 16 2.12 0.40 4.38
C LEU A 16 1.62 -1.00 4.77
N CYS A 17 1.93 -1.48 5.97
CA CYS A 17 1.44 -2.77 6.46
C CYS A 17 -0.08 -2.75 6.55
N HIS A 18 -0.64 -1.70 7.17
CA HIS A 18 -2.09 -1.49 7.24
C HIS A 18 -2.74 -1.42 5.84
N PHE A 19 -2.09 -0.78 4.87
CA PHE A 19 -2.56 -0.78 3.49
C PHE A 19 -2.64 -2.19 2.89
N PHE A 20 -1.56 -2.98 2.98
CA PHE A 20 -1.56 -4.35 2.46
C PHE A 20 -2.59 -5.25 3.17
N GLU A 21 -2.68 -5.17 4.49
CA GLU A 21 -3.53 -6.04 5.31
C GLU A 21 -5.01 -5.67 5.24
N CYS A 22 -5.36 -4.39 5.21
CA CYS A 22 -6.76 -3.95 5.27
C CYS A 22 -7.35 -3.69 3.90
N TYR A 23 -6.53 -3.30 2.91
CA TYR A 23 -7.03 -2.94 1.58
C TYR A 23 -6.75 -4.03 0.55
N LEU A 24 -5.52 -4.53 0.46
CA LEU A 24 -5.15 -5.51 -0.58
C LEU A 24 -5.44 -6.96 -0.18
N ASN A 25 -5.49 -7.29 1.13
CA ASN A 25 -5.83 -8.63 1.62
C ASN A 25 -7.36 -8.92 1.69
N ASN A 26 -8.14 -8.10 0.99
CA ASN A 26 -9.46 -8.40 0.45
C ASN A 26 -10.61 -8.88 1.36
N MET A 27 -10.57 -8.68 2.68
CA MET A 27 -11.79 -8.91 3.48
C MET A 27 -12.81 -7.76 3.40
N ILE A 28 -12.39 -6.51 3.16
CA ILE A 28 -13.29 -5.35 3.22
C ILE A 28 -13.96 -5.07 1.86
N PHE A 29 -13.27 -5.33 0.75
CA PHE A 29 -13.74 -4.94 -0.59
C PHE A 29 -14.57 -6.02 -1.29
N GLU A 30 -14.34 -7.30 -1.01
CA GLU A 30 -15.23 -8.38 -1.44
C GLU A 30 -16.66 -8.21 -0.89
N GLU A 31 -16.82 -7.72 0.35
CA GLU A 31 -18.15 -7.45 0.95
C GLU A 31 -18.85 -6.23 0.35
N LEU A 32 -18.10 -5.27 -0.19
CA LEU A 32 -18.62 -4.02 -0.74
C LEU A 32 -18.82 -4.06 -2.27
N GLY A 33 -18.38 -5.13 -2.95
CA GLY A 33 -18.45 -5.26 -4.41
C GLY A 33 -17.71 -4.15 -5.15
N GLN A 34 -16.69 -3.55 -4.52
CA GLN A 34 -15.93 -2.42 -5.03
C GLN A 34 -14.44 -2.77 -5.04
N GLY A 35 -13.87 -2.94 -6.23
CA GLY A 35 -12.44 -3.17 -6.42
C GLY A 35 -12.10 -4.66 -6.57
N GLU A 36 -11.96 -5.09 -7.82
CA GLU A 36 -11.44 -6.42 -8.15
C GLU A 36 -9.92 -6.36 -8.42
N THR A 37 -9.41 -5.16 -8.71
CA THR A 37 -8.01 -4.96 -9.10
C THR A 37 -7.18 -4.17 -8.08
N THR A 38 -5.85 -4.39 -8.03
CA THR A 38 -4.91 -3.55 -7.26
C THR A 38 -5.07 -2.07 -7.59
N GLU A 39 -5.30 -1.74 -8.87
CA GLU A 39 -5.47 -0.36 -9.31
C GLU A 39 -6.70 0.29 -8.70
N GLU A 40 -7.84 -0.39 -8.74
CA GLU A 40 -9.09 0.08 -8.15
C GLU A 40 -8.98 0.20 -6.64
N ILE A 41 -8.45 -0.83 -5.96
CA ILE A 41 -8.29 -0.82 -4.49
C ILE A 41 -7.38 0.33 -4.06
N THR A 42 -6.25 0.52 -4.73
CA THR A 42 -5.30 1.60 -4.42
C THR A 42 -5.94 2.96 -4.67
N THR A 43 -6.69 3.11 -5.76
CA THR A 43 -7.39 4.36 -6.09
C THR A 43 -8.50 4.68 -5.08
N LEU A 44 -9.30 3.68 -4.68
CA LEU A 44 -10.34 3.82 -3.67
C LEU A 44 -9.75 4.21 -2.31
N MET A 45 -8.62 3.61 -1.92
CA MET A 45 -7.91 4.00 -0.70
C MET A 45 -7.56 5.49 -0.73
N VAL A 46 -6.95 5.97 -1.82
CA VAL A 46 -6.58 7.40 -1.97
C VAL A 46 -7.80 8.32 -1.90
N GLN A 47 -8.95 7.89 -2.41
CA GLN A 47 -10.18 8.67 -2.38
C GLN A 47 -10.81 8.71 -0.97
N ASN A 48 -10.77 7.59 -0.24
CA ASN A 48 -11.51 7.43 1.01
C ASN A 48 -10.70 7.73 2.27
N GLN A 49 -9.37 7.68 2.20
CA GLN A 49 -8.48 7.99 3.32
C GLN A 49 -7.94 9.41 3.26
N PHE A 50 -7.44 9.91 4.39
CA PHE A 50 -6.73 11.19 4.43
C PHE A 50 -5.53 11.18 3.46
N ARG A 51 -5.28 12.33 2.85
CA ARG A 51 -4.12 12.61 2.00
C ARG A 51 -2.84 12.34 2.76
N THR A 52 -2.77 12.73 4.04
CA THR A 52 -1.64 12.44 4.94
C THR A 52 -1.36 10.94 5.05
N TYR A 53 -2.39 10.11 5.24
CA TYR A 53 -2.24 8.65 5.24
C TYR A 53 -1.70 8.16 3.89
N SER A 54 -2.30 8.61 2.79
CA SER A 54 -1.93 8.15 1.44
C SER A 54 -0.51 8.56 1.04
N LYS A 55 -0.06 9.76 1.47
CA LYS A 55 1.33 10.21 1.34
C LYS A 55 2.29 9.30 2.09
N LYS A 56 1.97 8.93 3.33
CA LYS A 56 2.82 8.04 4.14
C LYS A 56 2.92 6.63 3.53
N VAL A 57 1.81 6.09 3.02
CA VAL A 57 1.83 4.81 2.29
C VAL A 57 2.80 4.91 1.10
N LEU A 58 2.72 5.99 0.33
CA LEU A 58 3.62 6.24 -0.81
C LEU A 58 5.09 6.34 -0.35
N GLU A 59 5.39 7.14 0.66
CA GLU A 59 6.76 7.33 1.18
C GLU A 59 7.37 6.00 1.65
N GLN A 60 6.61 5.21 2.40
CA GLN A 60 7.04 3.92 2.92
C GLN A 60 7.23 2.90 1.79
N LEU A 61 6.33 2.88 0.80
CA LEU A 61 6.46 2.01 -0.37
C LEU A 61 7.69 2.37 -1.21
N SER A 62 7.96 3.66 -1.41
CA SER A 62 9.17 4.14 -2.07
C SER A 62 10.44 3.73 -1.31
N GLU A 63 10.44 3.83 0.02
CA GLU A 63 11.57 3.35 0.84
C GLU A 63 11.78 1.84 0.69
N LEU A 64 10.70 1.06 0.78
CA LEU A 64 10.72 -0.40 0.61
C LEU A 64 11.31 -0.79 -0.75
N ILE A 65 10.80 -0.22 -1.85
CA ILE A 65 11.30 -0.46 -3.21
C ILE A 65 12.79 -0.13 -3.31
N ALA A 66 13.22 1.00 -2.73
CA ALA A 66 14.62 1.39 -2.73
C ALA A 66 15.52 0.40 -1.96
N LEU A 67 15.03 -0.19 -0.87
CA LEU A 67 15.75 -1.22 -0.11
C LEU A 67 15.84 -2.54 -0.87
N ILE A 68 14.76 -2.95 -1.53
CA ILE A 68 14.71 -4.14 -2.38
C ILE A 68 15.71 -3.99 -3.53
N LYS A 69 15.69 -2.87 -4.25
CA LYS A 69 16.64 -2.59 -5.35
C LYS A 69 18.11 -2.57 -4.91
N LYS A 70 18.37 -2.25 -3.64
CA LYS A 70 19.72 -2.29 -3.04
C LYS A 70 20.10 -3.69 -2.51
N GLY A 71 19.25 -4.70 -2.66
CA GLY A 71 19.45 -6.04 -2.13
C GLY A 71 19.42 -6.11 -0.59
N LYS A 72 18.84 -5.10 0.07
CA LYS A 72 18.74 -5.05 1.55
C LYS A 72 17.47 -5.69 2.08
N MET A 73 16.51 -5.96 1.21
CA MET A 73 15.22 -6.57 1.53
C MET A 73 14.78 -7.48 0.37
N ASP A 74 14.05 -8.53 0.71
CA ASP A 74 13.44 -9.44 -0.24
C ASP A 74 11.95 -9.13 -0.37
N ALA A 75 11.49 -8.89 -1.59
CA ALA A 75 10.12 -8.46 -1.86
C ALA A 75 9.09 -9.56 -1.52
N ASP A 76 9.40 -10.80 -1.89
CA ASP A 76 8.52 -11.96 -1.67
C ASP A 76 8.43 -12.29 -0.18
N GLN A 77 9.55 -12.21 0.55
CA GLN A 77 9.59 -12.41 1.99
C GLN A 77 8.81 -11.31 2.71
N PHE A 78 8.99 -10.04 2.35
CA PHE A 78 8.23 -8.93 2.92
C PHE A 78 6.74 -9.15 2.71
N LEU A 79 6.33 -9.45 1.47
CA LEU A 79 4.93 -9.67 1.14
C LEU A 79 4.37 -10.82 1.96
N LYS A 80 5.01 -12.00 1.94
CA LYS A 80 4.56 -13.19 2.68
C LYS A 80 4.43 -12.99 4.20
N GLU A 81 5.20 -12.06 4.77
CA GLU A 81 5.19 -11.78 6.22
C GLU A 81 4.07 -10.79 6.63
N ILE A 82 3.47 -10.08 5.67
CA ILE A 82 2.45 -9.03 5.89
C ILE A 82 1.10 -9.42 5.25
N CYS A 83 1.14 -9.95 4.04
CA CYS A 83 0.00 -10.40 3.24
C CYS A 83 0.18 -11.90 2.97
N SER A 84 -0.88 -12.71 3.05
CA SER A 84 -0.68 -14.14 2.78
C SER A 84 -0.34 -14.39 1.30
N GLU A 85 -0.86 -13.58 0.37
CA GLU A 85 -0.72 -13.80 -1.09
C GLU A 85 -0.81 -12.49 -1.90
N LYS A 86 -0.35 -12.52 -3.16
CA LYS A 86 -0.67 -11.47 -4.16
C LYS A 86 -2.12 -11.63 -4.62
N LEU A 87 -2.67 -10.58 -5.20
CA LEU A 87 -3.88 -10.71 -6.01
C LEU A 87 -3.57 -11.54 -7.26
N TYR A 88 -4.44 -12.52 -7.55
CA TYR A 88 -4.30 -13.49 -8.65
C TYR A 88 -3.96 -12.85 -10.00
N GLU A 89 -4.54 -11.68 -10.29
CA GLU A 89 -4.30 -10.93 -11.52
C GLU A 89 -2.82 -10.54 -11.71
N TYR A 90 -2.02 -10.47 -10.64
CA TYR A 90 -0.60 -10.10 -10.65
C TYR A 90 0.36 -11.27 -10.42
N ASP A 91 -0.12 -12.52 -10.46
CA ASP A 91 0.74 -13.70 -10.32
C ASP A 91 1.76 -13.85 -11.47
N HIS A 92 1.50 -13.20 -12.61
CA HIS A 92 2.36 -13.22 -13.79
C HIS A 92 3.55 -12.24 -13.73
N ILE A 93 3.63 -11.38 -12.71
CA ILE A 93 4.73 -10.42 -12.51
C ILE A 93 5.45 -10.62 -11.18
N SER A 94 6.68 -10.11 -11.08
CA SER A 94 7.42 -10.14 -9.82
C SER A 94 6.78 -9.25 -8.74
N THR A 95 7.08 -9.53 -7.47
CA THR A 95 6.54 -8.73 -6.35
C THR A 95 7.05 -7.31 -6.37
N LEU A 96 8.29 -7.11 -6.84
CA LEU A 96 8.83 -5.78 -7.06
C LEU A 96 8.06 -5.02 -8.13
N GLU A 97 7.78 -5.64 -9.28
CA GLU A 97 6.98 -5.00 -10.35
C GLU A 97 5.59 -4.62 -9.86
N TRP A 98 4.96 -5.49 -9.05
CA TRP A 98 3.67 -5.19 -8.46
C TRP A 98 3.72 -4.00 -7.49
N PHE A 99 4.75 -3.92 -6.64
CA PHE A 99 4.99 -2.75 -5.78
C PHE A 99 5.21 -1.47 -6.58
N GLU A 100 5.91 -1.53 -7.71
CA GLU A 100 6.12 -0.38 -8.58
C GLU A 100 4.81 0.09 -9.26
N ILE A 101 3.90 -0.83 -9.58
CA ILE A 101 2.56 -0.50 -10.08
C ILE A 101 1.78 0.28 -9.01
N ILE A 102 1.73 -0.22 -7.77
CA ILE A 102 1.08 0.46 -6.64
C ILE A 102 1.70 1.85 -6.43
N GLU A 103 3.04 1.94 -6.43
CA GLU A 103 3.76 3.21 -6.25
C GLU A 103 3.39 4.23 -7.34
N LYS A 104 3.28 3.78 -8.59
CA LYS A 104 2.87 4.62 -9.71
C LYS A 104 1.45 5.15 -9.51
N ILE A 105 0.50 4.29 -9.15
CA ILE A 105 -0.90 4.68 -8.91
C ILE A 105 -0.97 5.73 -7.79
N LEU A 106 -0.24 5.52 -6.69
CA LEU A 106 -0.17 6.46 -5.57
C LEU A 106 0.42 7.81 -6.01
N LYS A 107 1.54 7.82 -6.74
CA LYS A 107 2.16 9.06 -7.26
C LYS A 107 1.20 9.85 -8.15
N GLU A 108 0.39 9.16 -8.95
CA GLU A 108 -0.56 9.79 -9.86
C GLU A 108 -1.82 10.30 -9.18
N ASN A 109 -2.30 9.63 -8.12
CA ASN A 109 -3.60 9.92 -7.51
C ASN A 109 -3.52 10.76 -6.22
N VAL A 110 -2.49 10.59 -5.39
CA VAL A 110 -2.34 11.34 -4.13
C VAL A 110 -2.36 12.87 -4.33
N PRO A 111 -1.72 13.44 -5.37
CA PRO A 111 -1.79 14.88 -5.62
C PRO A 111 -3.15 15.37 -6.14
N LYS A 112 -3.95 14.46 -6.74
CA LYS A 112 -5.25 14.77 -7.36
C LYS A 112 -6.42 14.62 -6.39
N ARG A 113 -6.19 14.06 -5.19
CA ARG A 113 -7.21 13.94 -4.15
C ARG A 113 -7.78 15.33 -3.84
N LYS A 114 -9.11 15.46 -3.81
CA LYS A 114 -9.78 16.71 -3.42
C LYS A 114 -9.38 17.06 -1.99
N LYS A 115 -9.16 18.35 -1.73
CA LYS A 115 -8.92 18.86 -0.37
C LYS A 115 -10.05 18.41 0.54
N ASP A 116 -9.70 17.83 1.67
CA ASP A 116 -10.62 17.40 2.71
C ASP A 116 -10.48 18.34 3.91
N PRO A 117 -11.54 19.09 4.30
CA PRO A 117 -11.46 20.04 5.40
C PRO A 117 -11.18 19.40 6.75
N LEU A 118 -11.14 18.07 6.86
CA LEU A 118 -10.76 17.34 8.07
C LEU A 118 -9.32 16.82 8.02
N ASP A 119 -8.63 16.96 6.89
CA ASP A 119 -7.24 16.57 6.74
C ASP A 119 -6.32 17.69 7.27
N PRO A 120 -5.48 17.42 8.28
CA PRO A 120 -4.61 18.43 8.89
C PRO A 120 -3.68 19.14 7.88
N ASP A 121 -3.33 18.51 6.76
CA ASP A 121 -2.49 19.09 5.70
C ASP A 121 -3.25 20.00 4.73
N ASP A 122 -4.59 19.96 4.70
CA ASP A 122 -5.41 20.72 3.75
C ASP A 122 -5.91 22.07 4.34
N PHE A 123 -5.47 22.43 5.55
CA PHE A 123 -5.77 23.71 6.23
C PHE A 123 -4.79 24.85 5.93
N GLU A 124 -3.63 24.57 5.33
CA GLU A 124 -2.64 25.61 4.98
C GLU A 124 -2.79 26.02 3.50
N ASP A 125 -3.38 27.20 3.27
CA ASP A 125 -3.22 28.02 2.07
C ASP A 125 -2.45 29.31 2.43
#